data_AF-A0A2U1FAA0-F1
#
_entry.id   AF-A0A2U1FAA0-F1
#
_cell.length_a   1.000
_cell.length_b   1.000
_cell.length_c   1.000
_cell.angle_alpha   90.00
_cell.angle_beta   90.00
_cell.angle_gamma   90.00
#
_symmetry.space_group_name_H-M   'P 1'
#
loop_
_entity.id
_entity.type
_entity.pdbx_description
1 polymer ?
#
loop_
_entity_poly.entity_id
_entity_poly.type
_entity_poly.pdbx_seq_one_letter_code
_entity_poly.pdbx_strand_id
1 'polypeptide(L)' 'MPPDLARGIVRAQMAMIDDPEPVTTDVRRLLGRPARTYARWAWDHAADFR' A
#
# COMPACT_ATOMS: atom_id res chain seq x y z
N MET A 1 -12.08 -0.81 -18.25
CA MET A 1 -10.61 -0.65 -18.33
C MET A 1 -10.12 -1.26 -19.65
N PRO A 2 -9.28 -0.59 -20.46
CA PRO A 2 -8.76 -1.18 -21.70
C PRO A 2 -8.01 -2.50 -21.43
N PRO A 3 -8.17 -3.55 -22.26
CA PRO A 3 -7.57 -4.86 -21.99
C PRO A 3 -6.04 -4.85 -21.82
N ASP A 4 -5.34 -4.02 -22.60
CA ASP A 4 -3.88 -3.90 -22.51
C ASP A 4 -3.43 -3.24 -21.21
N LEU A 5 -4.21 -2.27 -20.70
CA LEU A 5 -3.92 -1.65 -19.41
C LEU A 5 -4.07 -2.69 -18.27
N ALA A 6 -5.12 -3.50 -18.30
CA ALA A 6 -5.33 -4.54 -17.29
C ALA A 6 -4.19 -5.56 -17.28
N ARG A 7 -3.75 -6.00 -18.47
CA ARG A 7 -2.58 -6.89 -18.60
C ARG A 7 -1.30 -6.25 -18.09
N GLY A 8 -1.09 -4.96 -18.36
CA GLY A 8 0.05 -4.20 -17.86
C GLY A 8 0.11 -4.19 -16.33
N ILE A 9 -1.03 -3.93 -15.67
CA ILE A 9 -1.13 -3.91 -14.20
C ILE A 9 -0.81 -5.29 -13.62
N VAL A 10 -1.39 -6.36 -14.16
CA VAL A 10 -1.13 -7.72 -13.66
C VAL A 10 0.35 -8.08 -13.80
N ARG A 11 0.99 -7.76 -14.94
CA ARG A 11 2.44 -7.98 -15.12
C ARG A 11 3.29 -7.22 -14.12
N ALA A 12 2.97 -5.95 -13.86
CA ALA A 12 3.67 -5.15 -12.88
C ALA A 12 3.52 -5.72 -11.45
N GLN A 13 2.31 -6.18 -11.10
CA GLN A 13 2.08 -6.83 -9.80
C GLN A 13 2.81 -8.17 -9.67
N MET A 14 2.91 -8.96 -10.74
CA MET A 14 3.70 -10.19 -10.71
C MET A 14 5.18 -9.90 -10.47
N ALA A 15 5.74 -8.84 -11.05
CA ALA A 15 7.14 -8.48 -10.83
C ALA A 15 7.45 -8.16 -9.35
N MET A 16 6.48 -7.62 -8.60
CA MET A 16 6.64 -7.35 -7.17
C MET A 16 6.66 -8.61 -6.29
N ILE A 17 6.29 -9.78 -6.82
CA ILE A 17 6.46 -11.06 -6.11
C ILE A 17 7.94 -11.44 -6.08
N ASP A 18 8.62 -11.25 -7.21
CA ASP A 18 10.03 -11.60 -7.36
C ASP A 18 10.96 -10.51 -6.81
N ASP A 19 10.58 -9.23 -6.95
CA ASP A 19 11.32 -8.07 -6.44
C ASP A 19 10.39 -7.16 -5.62
N PRO A 20 10.19 -7.45 -4.33
CA PRO A 20 9.27 -6.70 -3.49
C PRO A 20 9.81 -5.30 -3.17
N GLU A 21 8.91 -4.33 -3.05
CA GLU A 21 9.27 -2.99 -2.62
C GLU A 21 9.96 -3.00 -1.24
N PRO A 22 11.04 -2.23 -1.06
CA PRO A 22 11.72 -2.14 0.23
C PRO A 22 10.80 -1.61 1.32
N VAL A 23 10.83 -2.23 2.50
CA VAL A 23 10.17 -1.68 3.69
C VAL A 23 10.88 -0.41 4.13
N THR A 24 10.17 0.71 4.14
CA THR A 24 10.73 2.02 4.53
C THR A 24 10.42 2.39 5.98
N THR A 25 11.09 3.45 6.48
CA THR A 25 10.82 4.04 7.81
C THR A 25 10.15 5.41 7.72
N ASP A 26 9.62 5.77 6.55
CA ASP A 26 9.12 7.12 6.27
C ASP A 26 7.99 7.56 7.19
N VAL A 27 7.11 6.65 7.61
CA VAL A 27 6.04 7.00 8.56
C VAL A 27 6.62 7.55 9.87
N ARG A 28 7.70 6.94 10.37
CA ARG A 28 8.40 7.42 11.57
C ARG A 28 9.07 8.75 11.31
N ARG A 29 9.77 8.88 10.17
CA ARG A 29 10.48 10.10 9.78
C ARG A 29 9.54 11.30 9.62
N LEU A 30 8.38 11.09 9.00
CA LEU A 30 7.43 12.15 8.64
C LEU A 30 6.44 12.48 9.76
N LEU A 31 5.96 11.48 10.49
CA LEU A 31 4.89 11.66 11.49
C LEU A 31 5.38 11.58 12.94
N GLY A 32 6.66 11.31 13.18
CA GLY A 32 7.24 11.18 14.53
C GLY A 32 6.75 9.95 15.31
N ARG A 33 6.02 9.03 14.68
CA ARG A 33 5.49 7.81 15.30
C ARG A 33 5.66 6.58 14.40
N PRO A 34 5.74 5.36 14.95
CA PRO A 34 5.74 4.14 14.14
C PRO A 34 4.50 4.02 13.24
N ALA A 35 4.64 3.27 12.14
CA ALA A 35 3.49 2.87 11.34
C ALA A 35 2.53 2.00 12.16
N ARG A 36 1.23 2.12 11.87
CA ARG A 36 0.19 1.31 12.50
C ARG A 36 -0.02 0.02 11.72
N THR A 37 -0.56 -1.01 12.37
CA THR A 37 -1.11 -2.16 11.65
C THR A 37 -2.31 -1.72 10.81
N TYR A 38 -2.58 -2.45 9.72
CA TYR A 38 -3.74 -2.19 8.88
C TYR A 38 -5.05 -2.17 9.68
N ALA A 39 -5.26 -3.15 10.58
CA ALA A 39 -6.46 -3.22 11.41
C ALA A 39 -6.66 -1.97 12.28
N ARG A 40 -5.58 -1.46 12.88
CA ARG A 40 -5.67 -0.25 13.71
C ARG A 40 -5.95 0.98 12.85
N TRP A 41 -5.28 1.11 11.72
CA TRP A 41 -5.52 2.21 10.77
C TRP A 41 -6.97 2.21 10.29
N ALA A 42 -7.50 1.05 9.88
CA ALA A 42 -8.87 0.93 9.41
C ALA A 42 -9.90 1.32 10.48
N TRP A 43 -9.65 0.95 11.75
CA TRP A 43 -10.53 1.35 12.86
C TRP A 43 -10.49 2.86 13.10
N ASP A 44 -9.30 3.46 13.13
CA ASP A 44 -9.12 4.90 13.35
C ASP A 44 -9.78 5.73 12.24
N HIS A 45 -9.84 5.21 11.01
CA HIS A 45 -10.33 5.92 9.81
C HIS A 45 -11.72 5.49 9.35
N ALA A 46 -12.43 4.64 10.10
CA ALA A 46 -13.73 4.11 9.68
C ALA A 46 -14.80 5.19 9.41
N ALA A 47 -14.67 6.36 10.06
CA ALA A 47 -15.56 7.50 9.84
C ALA A 47 -15.32 8.22 8.50
N ASP A 48 -14.12 8.10 7.91
CA ASP A 48 -13.74 8.79 6.67
C ASP A 48 -14.38 8.15 5.41
N PHE A 49 -14.96 6.95 5.53
CA PHE A 49 -15.51 6.15 4.43
C PHE A 49 -17.04 6.01 4.46
N ARG A 50 -17.74 6.88 5.21
CA ARG A 50 -19.22 6.88 5.30
C ARG A 50 -19.86 7.91 4.40
#